data_AF-A0ABD3EP66-F1
#
_entry.id   AF-A0ABD3EP66-F1
#
_cell.length_a   1.000
_cell.length_b   1.000
_cell.length_c   1.000
_cell.angle_alpha   90.00
_cell.angle_beta   90.00
_cell.angle_gamma   90.00
#
_symmetry.space_group_name_H-M   'P 1'
#
loop_
_entity.id
_entity.type
_entity.pdbx_description
1 polymer ?
#
loop_
_entity_poly.entity_id
_entity_poly.type
_entity_poly.pdbx_seq_one_letter_code
_entity_poly.pdbx_strand_id
1 'polypeptide(L)'
;MRGDEAVGCRVQVYWEGEDEWFEGVVDSYSEEKGYYVKYEDGEEQWELAVGEHPIKFLPELGSGRTDTNSARDVEDQEENNESDPENYEEEQEEEYEDDHEHEEQEDSAEEEERTNPIPEKREIMKADQAKQPQKVAKPARAFMRTSAAFFRDEDTLREMQMDLRQEKKTLLNQVHVLSMQLVEKEQVSAALKSELQQLKTSTALANAMRQIPKSVDLSSSPSGSIRGQSRPKTAMEWGERVLDQKLENQCLAEELLALKAAVQDKQLAVQRKQKRRDEMGKTLVGM
;
A
#
# COMPACT_ATOMS: atom_id res chain seq x y z
N MET A 1 24.66 -15.50 28.31
CA MET A 1 23.45 -15.19 29.09
C MET A 1 22.34 -16.08 28.56
N ARG A 2 21.69 -16.88 29.39
CA ARG A 2 20.56 -17.74 28.99
C ARG A 2 19.56 -17.85 30.14
N GLY A 3 18.27 -17.86 29.81
CA GLY A 3 17.20 -18.00 30.79
C GLY A 3 16.98 -16.73 31.62
N ASP A 4 16.65 -16.89 32.91
CA ASP A 4 16.35 -15.78 33.82
C ASP A 4 17.47 -14.73 33.94
N GLU A 5 18.73 -15.12 33.70
CA GLU A 5 19.87 -14.18 33.70
C GLU A 5 19.83 -13.16 32.56
N ALA A 6 18.98 -13.36 31.56
CA ALA A 6 18.80 -12.43 30.45
C ALA A 6 17.75 -11.36 30.72
N VAL A 7 16.97 -11.47 31.80
CA VAL A 7 15.98 -10.44 32.19
C VAL A 7 16.72 -9.16 32.55
N GLY A 8 16.30 -8.05 31.93
CA GLY A 8 16.93 -6.73 32.03
C GLY A 8 18.04 -6.48 31.00
N CYS A 9 18.38 -7.44 30.14
CA CYS A 9 19.36 -7.23 29.08
C CYS A 9 18.72 -6.62 27.83
N ARG A 10 19.47 -5.75 27.14
CA ARG A 10 19.12 -5.28 25.79
C ARG A 10 19.30 -6.40 24.77
N VAL A 11 18.30 -6.56 23.92
CA VAL A 11 18.26 -7.54 22.82
C VAL A 11 17.94 -6.86 21.51
N GLN A 12 18.40 -7.45 20.43
CA GLN A 12 17.98 -7.13 19.07
C GLN A 12 17.30 -8.35 18.47
N VAL A 13 16.10 -8.16 17.92
CA VAL A 13 15.30 -9.21 17.28
C VAL A 13 15.20 -8.89 15.80
N TYR A 14 15.53 -9.86 14.94
CA TYR A 14 15.45 -9.68 13.50
C TYR A 14 14.10 -10.13 12.96
N TRP A 15 13.44 -9.25 12.20
CA TRP A 15 12.13 -9.51 11.59
C TRP A 15 12.28 -9.72 10.09
N GLU A 16 12.07 -10.96 9.61
CA GLU A 16 12.23 -11.30 8.19
C GLU A 16 11.24 -10.58 7.27
N GLY A 17 10.08 -10.15 7.79
CA GLY A 17 9.09 -9.39 7.03
C GLY A 17 9.56 -7.99 6.65
N GLU A 18 10.44 -7.40 7.45
CA GLU A 18 10.94 -6.02 7.27
C GLU A 18 12.44 -5.96 6.95
N ASP A 19 13.15 -7.10 7.03
CA ASP A 19 14.61 -7.22 6.85
C ASP A 19 15.40 -6.30 7.79
N GLU A 20 14.86 -6.04 8.99
CA GLU A 20 15.42 -5.08 9.95
C GLU A 20 15.56 -5.67 11.37
N TRP A 21 16.47 -5.09 12.16
CA TRP A 21 16.74 -5.45 13.55
C TRP A 21 16.09 -4.45 14.50
N PHE A 22 15.22 -4.93 15.37
CA PHE A 22 14.51 -4.11 16.35
C PHE A 22 15.14 -4.27 17.73
N GLU A 23 15.47 -3.14 18.36
CA GLU A 23 15.99 -3.12 19.72
C GLU A 23 14.86 -3.24 20.75
N GLY A 24 15.10 -4.02 21.80
CA GLY A 24 14.20 -4.15 22.92
C GLY A 24 14.91 -4.57 24.20
N VAL A 25 14.16 -4.61 25.29
CA VAL A 25 14.63 -5.05 26.61
C VAL A 25 13.83 -6.26 27.05
N VAL A 26 14.52 -7.29 27.53
CA VAL A 26 13.85 -8.48 28.08
C VAL A 26 13.28 -8.15 29.45
N ASP A 27 11.96 -8.19 29.60
CA ASP A 27 11.26 -7.86 30.85
C ASP A 27 10.93 -9.11 31.68
N SER A 28 10.72 -10.27 31.03
CA SER A 28 10.55 -11.55 31.73
C SER A 28 10.98 -12.76 30.88
N TYR A 29 11.24 -13.90 31.54
CA TYR A 29 11.56 -15.16 30.88
C TYR A 29 10.62 -16.27 31.35
N SER A 30 10.24 -17.17 30.45
CA SER A 30 9.48 -18.38 30.75
C SER A 30 10.00 -19.54 29.89
N GLU A 31 10.23 -20.70 30.51
CA GLU A 31 10.71 -21.90 29.80
C GLU A 31 9.74 -22.37 28.70
N GLU A 32 8.44 -22.12 28.85
CA GLU A 32 7.41 -22.54 27.89
C GLU A 32 7.23 -21.54 26.73
N LYS A 33 7.41 -20.24 27.00
CA LYS A 33 7.08 -19.15 26.06
C LYS A 33 8.29 -18.38 25.51
N GLY A 34 9.47 -18.56 26.08
CA GLY A 34 10.68 -17.83 25.68
C GLY A 34 10.90 -16.54 26.46
N TYR A 35 11.38 -15.50 25.77
CA TYR A 35 11.70 -14.19 26.33
C TYR A 35 10.59 -13.19 26.03
N TYR A 36 10.15 -12.44 27.04
CA TYR A 36 9.22 -11.33 26.86
C TYR A 36 10.02 -10.06 26.60
N VAL A 37 9.92 -9.52 25.38
CA VAL A 37 10.68 -8.36 24.92
C VAL A 37 9.75 -7.15 24.82
N LYS A 38 10.18 -6.03 25.41
CA LYS A 38 9.56 -4.71 25.24
C LYS A 38 10.40 -3.91 24.26
N TYR A 39 9.82 -3.52 23.14
CA TYR A 39 10.47 -2.77 22.08
C TYR A 39 10.38 -1.25 22.35
N GLU A 40 11.24 -0.46 21.69
CA GLU A 40 11.27 1.00 21.90
C GLU A 40 10.06 1.75 21.30
N ASP A 41 9.34 1.13 20.37
CA ASP A 41 8.08 1.62 19.79
C ASP A 41 6.87 1.50 20.76
N GLY A 42 7.06 0.82 21.89
CA GLY A 42 6.03 0.57 22.90
C GLY A 42 5.25 -0.73 22.71
N GLU A 43 5.64 -1.56 21.73
CA GLU A 43 5.08 -2.91 21.56
C GLU A 43 5.78 -3.93 22.48
N GLU A 44 5.04 -4.96 22.89
CA GLU A 44 5.52 -6.00 23.79
C GLU A 44 5.11 -7.39 23.29
N GLN A 45 6.08 -8.29 23.07
CA GLN A 45 5.82 -9.62 22.52
C GLN A 45 6.69 -10.72 23.16
N TRP A 46 6.15 -11.94 23.18
CA TRP A 46 6.90 -13.15 23.55
C TRP A 46 7.68 -13.69 22.35
N GLU A 47 9.00 -13.66 22.44
CA GLU A 47 9.90 -14.20 21.43
C GLU A 47 10.51 -15.54 21.89
N LEU A 48 10.41 -16.55 21.03
CA LEU A 48 10.93 -17.88 21.32
C LEU A 48 12.45 -17.92 21.17
N ALA A 49 13.14 -18.47 22.17
CA ALA A 49 14.60 -18.66 22.15
C ALA A 49 15.09 -19.57 20.99
N VAL A 50 14.17 -20.36 20.42
CA VAL A 50 14.37 -21.28 19.29
C VAL A 50 13.24 -21.03 18.28
N GLY A 51 13.00 -19.77 17.94
CA GLY A 51 11.93 -19.32 17.04
C GLY A 51 12.40 -18.91 15.64
N GLU A 52 11.43 -18.46 14.84
CA GLU A 52 11.59 -17.91 13.48
C GLU A 52 12.48 -16.65 13.45
N HIS A 53 12.55 -15.90 14.54
CA HIS A 53 13.31 -14.66 14.63
C HIS A 53 14.63 -14.84 15.40
N PRO A 54 15.79 -14.61 14.76
CA PRO A 54 17.09 -14.60 15.45
C PRO A 54 17.16 -13.51 16.52
N ILE A 55 17.42 -13.90 17.78
CA ILE A 55 17.63 -12.96 18.89
C ILE A 55 19.13 -12.81 19.18
N LYS A 56 19.62 -11.57 19.20
CA LYS A 56 20.99 -11.22 19.61
C LYS A 56 20.97 -10.45 20.93
N PHE A 57 21.66 -10.98 21.94
CA PHE A 57 21.87 -10.27 23.21
C PHE A 57 23.01 -9.25 23.05
N LEU A 58 22.71 -7.99 23.32
CA LEU A 58 23.71 -6.94 23.34
C LEU A 58 24.39 -6.90 24.72
N PRO A 59 25.74 -6.99 24.80
CA PRO A 59 26.44 -6.88 26.06
C PRO A 59 26.38 -5.44 26.57
N GLU A 60 25.55 -5.19 27.58
CA GLU A 60 25.46 -3.87 28.19
C GLU A 60 26.68 -3.64 29.11
N LEU A 61 27.54 -2.70 28.71
CA LEU A 61 28.63 -2.17 29.53
C LEU A 61 28.04 -1.42 30.73
N GLY A 62 27.86 -2.12 31.85
CA GLY A 62 27.77 -1.52 33.18
C GLY A 62 26.37 -1.15 33.69
N SER A 63 25.45 -2.11 33.72
CA SER A 63 24.25 -1.98 34.57
C SER A 63 24.63 -2.23 36.04
N GLY A 64 24.92 -1.13 36.75
CA GLY A 64 25.06 -1.10 38.19
C GLY A 64 23.75 -1.49 38.84
N ARG A 65 23.72 -2.71 39.39
CA ARG A 65 22.65 -3.26 40.23
C ARG A 65 22.20 -2.22 41.27
N THR A 66 20.99 -1.69 41.11
CA THR A 66 20.27 -0.96 42.16
C THR A 66 19.59 -1.97 43.08
N ASP A 67 20.36 -2.54 44.01
CA ASP A 67 19.80 -3.30 45.12
C ASP A 67 19.53 -2.37 46.32
N THR A 68 18.25 -2.04 46.50
CA THR A 68 17.53 -1.85 47.79
C THR A 68 17.80 -0.62 48.71
N ASN A 69 16.69 0.02 49.08
CA ASN A 69 16.39 0.70 50.36
C ASN A 69 17.33 1.81 50.89
N SER A 70 16.88 3.07 50.76
CA SER A 70 16.96 4.04 51.87
C SER A 70 15.97 5.19 51.68
N ALA A 71 15.06 5.34 52.64
CA ALA A 71 14.24 6.52 52.83
C ALA A 71 15.08 7.79 53.04
N ARG A 72 14.64 8.89 52.44
CA ARG A 72 14.77 10.32 52.83
C ARG A 72 14.29 11.17 51.65
N ASP A 73 13.16 11.86 51.79
CA ASP A 73 13.13 13.30 52.09
C ASP A 73 14.16 14.08 51.26
N VAL A 74 13.72 14.72 50.17
CA VAL A 74 14.00 16.12 49.81
C VAL A 74 12.98 16.55 48.73
N GLU A 75 12.27 17.61 49.06
CA GLU A 75 11.35 18.40 48.23
C GLU A 75 12.09 19.19 47.12
N ASP A 76 11.30 19.71 46.18
CA ASP A 76 11.60 20.89 45.34
C ASP A 76 12.76 20.80 44.35
N GLN A 77 12.39 20.74 43.06
CA GLN A 77 12.88 21.71 42.07
C GLN A 77 11.99 21.70 40.82
N GLU A 78 11.08 22.68 40.78
CA GLU A 78 10.64 23.30 39.54
C GLU A 78 11.87 23.90 38.84
N GLU A 79 12.10 23.60 37.56
CA GLU A 79 12.70 24.56 36.63
C GLU A 79 12.52 24.11 35.18
N ASN A 80 11.76 24.91 34.44
CA ASN A 80 12.01 25.37 33.09
C ASN A 80 12.83 24.47 32.15
N ASN A 81 12.18 23.95 31.11
CA ASN A 81 12.79 23.94 29.78
C ASN A 81 11.72 24.15 28.71
N GLU A 82 11.42 25.43 28.50
CA GLU A 82 10.88 25.95 27.26
C GLU A 82 12.05 26.01 26.26
N SER A 83 12.03 25.15 25.25
CA SER A 83 12.97 25.17 24.13
C SER A 83 12.25 24.74 22.86
N ASP A 84 11.72 25.74 22.18
CA ASP A 84 11.57 25.81 20.73
C ASP A 84 12.60 26.87 20.30
N PRO A 85 13.51 26.61 19.33
CA PRO A 85 13.11 26.76 17.92
C PRO A 85 13.82 25.81 16.93
N GLU A 86 13.09 25.49 15.86
CA GLU A 86 13.55 25.34 14.47
C GLU A 86 14.90 24.64 14.21
N ASN A 87 14.83 23.40 13.72
CA ASN A 87 15.88 22.86 12.86
C ASN A 87 15.26 22.26 11.60
N TYR A 88 15.73 22.79 10.47
CA TYR A 88 15.46 22.37 9.11
C TYR A 88 15.90 20.93 8.92
N GLU A 89 15.10 20.10 8.25
CA GLU A 89 15.68 19.13 7.33
C GLU A 89 14.74 18.92 6.13
N GLU A 90 15.37 19.14 4.98
CA GLU A 90 14.88 19.20 3.63
C GLU A 90 14.94 17.77 3.10
N GLU A 91 13.83 17.03 3.17
CA GLU A 91 13.78 15.68 2.60
C GLU A 91 13.36 15.74 1.13
N GLN A 92 14.29 15.19 0.36
CA GLN A 92 14.36 15.17 -1.08
C GLN A 92 13.24 14.32 -1.67
N GLU A 93 12.73 14.79 -2.81
CA GLU A 93 11.89 14.04 -3.73
C GLU A 93 12.63 12.78 -4.20
N GLU A 94 12.35 11.62 -3.61
CA GLU A 94 12.68 10.33 -4.23
C GLU A 94 11.54 9.94 -5.19
N GLU A 95 11.75 10.33 -6.44
CA GLU A 95 10.99 9.92 -7.62
C GLU A 95 11.27 8.42 -7.86
N TYR A 96 10.41 7.56 -7.33
CA TYR A 96 10.45 6.13 -7.62
C TYR A 96 10.02 5.90 -9.07
N GLU A 97 10.99 5.59 -9.93
CA GLU A 97 10.76 4.99 -11.25
C GLU A 97 10.11 3.61 -11.04
N ASP A 98 8.81 3.56 -11.28
CA ASP A 98 7.97 2.34 -11.32
C ASP A 98 8.39 1.48 -12.53
N ASP A 99 9.41 0.66 -12.31
CA ASP A 99 9.92 -0.34 -13.24
C ASP A 99 9.41 -1.72 -12.82
N HIS A 100 8.17 -2.07 -13.15
CA HIS A 100 7.76 -3.49 -13.15
C HIS A 100 6.83 -3.86 -14.32
N GLU A 101 7.46 -4.57 -15.24
CA GLU A 101 7.05 -5.89 -15.72
C GLU A 101 5.88 -5.98 -16.71
N HIS A 102 6.29 -6.08 -17.97
CA HIS A 102 5.56 -6.72 -19.06
C HIS A 102 5.05 -8.12 -18.65
N GLU A 103 3.78 -8.22 -18.26
CA GLU A 103 3.04 -9.48 -18.34
C GLU A 103 2.82 -9.85 -19.82
N GLU A 104 3.54 -10.89 -20.26
CA GLU A 104 3.28 -11.56 -21.53
C GLU A 104 1.86 -12.15 -21.51
N GLN A 105 0.95 -11.50 -22.23
CA GLN A 105 -0.34 -12.09 -22.60
C GLN A 105 -0.10 -13.25 -23.56
N GLU A 106 -0.19 -14.48 -23.04
CA GLU A 106 -0.37 -15.68 -23.85
C GLU A 106 -1.75 -15.61 -24.55
N ASP A 107 -1.72 -15.23 -25.83
CA ASP A 107 -2.85 -15.32 -26.74
C ASP A 107 -3.31 -16.78 -26.87
N SER A 108 -4.37 -17.11 -26.16
CA SER A 108 -5.13 -18.34 -26.34
C SER A 108 -6.07 -18.14 -27.53
N ALA A 109 -5.59 -18.49 -28.73
CA ALA A 109 -6.41 -18.56 -29.93
C ALA A 109 -7.46 -19.69 -29.79
N GLU A 110 -8.67 -19.33 -29.36
CA GLU A 110 -9.83 -20.20 -29.49
C GLU A 110 -10.23 -20.28 -30.98
N GLU A 111 -10.00 -21.46 -31.57
CA GLU A 111 -10.54 -21.87 -32.86
C GLU A 111 -12.07 -21.94 -32.78
N GLU A 112 -12.76 -20.88 -33.22
CA GLU A 112 -14.18 -20.97 -33.53
C GLU A 112 -14.39 -21.74 -34.84
N GLU A 113 -14.85 -22.98 -34.66
CA GLU A 113 -15.37 -23.92 -35.63
C GLU A 113 -16.51 -23.29 -36.46
N ARG A 114 -16.19 -22.72 -37.62
CA ARG A 114 -17.19 -22.29 -38.61
C ARG A 114 -17.70 -23.49 -39.40
N THR A 115 -18.83 -24.04 -38.97
CA THR A 115 -19.70 -24.84 -39.81
C THR A 115 -20.36 -23.96 -40.88
N ASN A 116 -20.12 -24.24 -42.16
CA ASN A 116 -21.12 -24.01 -43.22
C ASN A 116 -20.89 -24.94 -44.44
N PRO A 117 -21.98 -25.41 -45.08
CA PRO A 117 -21.94 -26.46 -46.09
C PRO A 117 -21.76 -25.90 -47.51
N ILE A 118 -21.03 -26.60 -48.38
CA ILE A 118 -20.96 -26.30 -49.82
C ILE A 118 -21.34 -27.56 -50.63
N PRO A 119 -22.22 -27.45 -51.64
CA PRO A 119 -22.83 -28.57 -52.34
C PRO A 119 -22.02 -29.08 -53.55
N GLU A 120 -22.42 -30.28 -53.98
CA GLU A 120 -22.07 -31.03 -55.19
C GLU A 120 -21.67 -30.22 -56.44
N LYS A 121 -20.61 -30.68 -57.14
CA LYS A 121 -20.75 -31.28 -58.49
C LYS A 121 -19.41 -31.73 -59.12
N ARG A 122 -19.52 -32.90 -59.78
CA ARG A 122 -18.88 -33.37 -61.02
C ARG A 122 -17.50 -34.05 -60.99
N GLU A 123 -17.59 -35.37 -61.09
CA GLU A 123 -16.97 -36.25 -62.11
C GLU A 123 -15.86 -35.68 -62.99
N ILE A 124 -14.66 -36.27 -62.91
CA ILE A 124 -13.86 -36.69 -64.08
C ILE A 124 -13.20 -38.05 -63.77
N MET A 125 -13.20 -38.90 -64.79
CA MET A 125 -12.87 -40.33 -64.81
C MET A 125 -11.37 -40.63 -64.96
N LYS A 126 -10.95 -41.78 -64.39
CA LYS A 126 -10.08 -42.87 -64.90
C LYS A 126 -8.75 -42.57 -65.62
N ALA A 127 -7.68 -43.23 -65.16
CA ALA A 127 -6.76 -44.12 -65.93
C ALA A 127 -5.74 -44.79 -64.97
N ASP A 128 -5.83 -46.12 -64.78
CA ASP A 128 -4.89 -47.18 -65.24
C ASP A 128 -3.52 -47.23 -64.53
N GLN A 129 -3.32 -48.17 -63.59
CA GLN A 129 -2.83 -49.56 -63.76
C GLN A 129 -1.29 -49.71 -63.71
N ALA A 130 -0.80 -50.38 -62.64
CA ALA A 130 -0.12 -51.68 -62.69
C ALA A 130 1.15 -51.82 -61.81
N LYS A 131 1.26 -53.03 -61.22
CA LYS A 131 2.42 -53.76 -60.65
C LYS A 131 2.65 -53.69 -59.12
N GLN A 132 2.10 -54.70 -58.44
CA GLN A 132 2.74 -55.40 -57.30
C GLN A 132 3.87 -56.33 -57.82
N PRO A 133 4.66 -57.07 -56.99
CA PRO A 133 4.74 -57.18 -55.52
C PRO A 133 6.19 -57.13 -54.96
N GLN A 134 6.38 -56.83 -53.67
CA GLN A 134 7.33 -57.62 -52.85
C GLN A 134 7.09 -57.43 -51.35
N LYS A 135 6.84 -58.57 -50.71
CA LYS A 135 6.70 -58.78 -49.28
C LYS A 135 8.07 -58.63 -48.63
N VAL A 136 8.18 -57.74 -47.64
CA VAL A 136 9.23 -57.83 -46.62
C VAL A 136 8.61 -57.51 -45.27
N ALA A 137 9.11 -58.22 -44.27
CA ALA A 137 8.41 -58.59 -43.06
C ALA A 137 7.95 -57.39 -42.21
N LYS A 138 6.71 -57.50 -41.73
CA LYS A 138 6.19 -56.69 -40.64
C LYS A 138 7.10 -56.92 -39.41
N PRO A 139 7.73 -55.88 -38.82
CA PRO A 139 8.21 -56.02 -37.47
C PRO A 139 6.99 -56.27 -36.58
N ALA A 140 7.13 -57.24 -35.69
CA ALA A 140 6.11 -57.68 -34.77
C ALA A 140 5.41 -56.48 -34.13
N ARG A 141 4.08 -56.48 -34.26
CA ARG A 141 3.17 -55.64 -33.50
C ARG A 141 3.31 -56.04 -32.03
N ALA A 142 4.36 -55.52 -31.38
CA ALA A 142 4.59 -55.68 -29.97
C ALA A 142 3.39 -55.09 -29.24
N PHE A 143 2.90 -55.85 -28.28
CA PHE A 143 1.79 -55.53 -27.42
C PHE A 143 1.99 -54.16 -26.75
N MET A 144 1.39 -53.10 -27.29
CA MET A 144 1.06 -51.89 -26.51
C MET A 144 -0.19 -52.21 -25.68
N ARG A 145 -0.03 -53.10 -24.70
CA ARG A 145 -1.14 -53.61 -23.90
C ARG A 145 -0.77 -53.65 -22.41
N THR A 146 -0.37 -52.50 -21.86
CA THR A 146 -0.40 -52.20 -20.40
C THR A 146 -0.24 -50.69 -20.11
N SER A 147 -0.77 -49.78 -20.94
CA SER A 147 -0.79 -48.35 -20.61
C SER A 147 -1.96 -47.96 -19.69
N ALA A 148 -2.81 -48.91 -19.27
CA ALA A 148 -4.00 -48.64 -18.46
C ALA A 148 -3.70 -48.20 -17.01
N ALA A 149 -2.46 -48.35 -16.54
CA ALA A 149 -2.04 -47.88 -15.21
C ALA A 149 -1.59 -46.41 -15.21
N PHE A 150 -1.25 -45.83 -16.37
CA PHE A 150 -0.82 -44.43 -16.51
C PHE A 150 -1.97 -43.45 -16.76
N PHE A 151 -3.16 -43.93 -17.14
CA PHE A 151 -4.32 -43.06 -17.42
C PHE A 151 -5.06 -42.60 -16.16
N ARG A 152 -4.86 -43.27 -15.01
CA ARG A 152 -5.39 -42.76 -13.74
C ARG A 152 -4.75 -41.43 -13.36
N ASP A 153 -3.47 -41.27 -13.67
CA ASP A 153 -2.73 -40.05 -13.37
C ASP A 153 -3.10 -38.90 -14.31
N GLU A 154 -3.50 -39.16 -15.55
CA GLU A 154 -3.84 -38.10 -16.51
C GLU A 154 -5.15 -37.39 -16.16
N ASP A 155 -6.19 -38.16 -15.79
CA ASP A 155 -7.47 -37.57 -15.38
C ASP A 155 -7.32 -36.85 -14.02
N THR A 156 -6.56 -37.41 -13.07
CA THR A 156 -6.26 -36.75 -11.79
C THR A 156 -5.43 -35.47 -11.97
N LEU A 157 -4.49 -35.45 -12.92
CA LEU A 157 -3.73 -34.23 -13.24
C LEU A 157 -4.64 -33.15 -13.83
N ARG A 158 -5.57 -33.52 -14.71
CA ARG A 158 -6.54 -32.57 -15.26
C ARG A 158 -7.45 -32.00 -14.17
N GLU A 159 -7.93 -32.83 -13.25
CA GLU A 159 -8.73 -32.41 -12.10
C GLU A 159 -7.94 -31.43 -11.22
N MET A 160 -6.71 -31.78 -10.83
CA MET A 160 -5.84 -30.92 -10.03
C MET A 160 -5.53 -29.58 -10.73
N GLN A 161 -5.31 -29.58 -12.04
CA GLN A 161 -5.11 -28.34 -12.79
C GLN A 161 -6.38 -27.47 -12.83
N MET A 162 -7.56 -28.06 -12.94
CA MET A 162 -8.82 -27.31 -12.86
C MET A 162 -9.03 -26.72 -11.47
N ASP A 163 -8.77 -27.50 -10.42
CA ASP A 163 -8.86 -27.05 -9.02
C ASP A 163 -7.89 -25.89 -8.76
N LEU A 164 -6.62 -26.02 -9.17
CA LEU A 164 -5.63 -24.94 -9.04
C LEU A 164 -6.03 -23.67 -9.80
N ARG A 165 -6.61 -23.81 -11.01
CA ARG A 165 -7.10 -22.64 -11.77
C ARG A 165 -8.29 -21.98 -11.07
N GLN A 166 -9.20 -22.78 -10.51
CA GLN A 166 -10.35 -22.26 -9.77
C GLN A 166 -9.88 -21.56 -8.48
N GLU A 167 -8.98 -22.18 -7.73
CA GLU A 167 -8.39 -21.60 -6.52
C GLU A 167 -7.66 -20.29 -6.84
N LYS A 168 -6.80 -20.28 -7.87
CA LYS A 168 -6.15 -19.06 -8.36
C LYS A 168 -7.16 -17.96 -8.66
N LYS A 169 -8.26 -18.28 -9.35
CA LYS A 169 -9.34 -17.32 -9.64
C LYS A 169 -10.02 -16.83 -8.36
N THR A 170 -10.25 -17.70 -7.38
CA THR A 170 -10.85 -17.29 -6.10
C THR A 170 -9.94 -16.40 -5.29
N LEU A 171 -8.63 -16.71 -5.23
CA LEU A 171 -7.64 -15.88 -4.54
C LEU A 171 -7.48 -14.53 -5.22
N LEU A 172 -7.43 -14.47 -6.55
CA LEU A 172 -7.41 -13.20 -7.29
C LEU A 172 -8.64 -12.34 -6.98
N ASN A 173 -9.82 -12.93 -6.94
CA ASN A 173 -11.03 -12.22 -6.55
C ASN A 173 -10.97 -11.71 -5.10
N GLN A 174 -10.42 -12.50 -4.18
CA GLN A 174 -10.24 -12.07 -2.78
C GLN A 174 -9.25 -10.92 -2.66
N VAL A 175 -8.10 -11.00 -3.32
CA VAL A 175 -7.10 -9.93 -3.36
C VAL A 175 -7.72 -8.65 -3.92
N HIS A 176 -8.51 -8.75 -4.99
CA HIS A 176 -9.20 -7.59 -5.56
C HIS A 176 -10.20 -6.97 -4.57
N VAL A 177 -11.01 -7.79 -3.89
CA VAL A 177 -11.97 -7.31 -2.87
C VAL A 177 -11.25 -6.64 -1.71
N LEU A 178 -10.17 -7.24 -1.19
CA LEU A 178 -9.39 -6.67 -0.09
C LEU A 178 -8.70 -5.37 -0.50
N SER A 179 -8.17 -5.32 -1.73
CA SER A 179 -7.59 -4.09 -2.30
C SER A 179 -8.62 -2.97 -2.38
N MET A 180 -9.85 -3.24 -2.86
CA MET A 180 -10.93 -2.26 -2.85
C MET A 180 -11.28 -1.78 -1.44
N GLN A 181 -11.37 -2.70 -0.47
CA GLN A 181 -11.66 -2.35 0.92
C GLN A 181 -10.57 -1.48 1.54
N LEU A 182 -9.30 -1.74 1.22
CA LEU A 182 -8.17 -0.95 1.70
C LEU A 182 -8.27 0.49 1.19
N VAL A 183 -8.51 0.69 -0.10
CA VAL A 183 -8.71 2.01 -0.69
C VAL A 183 -9.91 2.75 -0.07
N GLU A 184 -11.02 2.06 0.17
CA GLU A 184 -12.19 2.64 0.86
C GLU A 184 -11.85 3.09 2.29
N LYS A 185 -11.09 2.27 3.04
CA LYS A 185 -10.66 2.60 4.41
C LYS A 185 -9.70 3.78 4.42
N GLU A 186 -8.76 3.84 3.49
CA GLU A 186 -7.86 4.98 3.31
C GLU A 186 -8.63 6.26 3.04
N GLN A 187 -9.62 6.23 2.14
CA GLN A 187 -10.46 7.37 1.84
C GLN A 187 -11.23 7.87 3.08
N VAL A 188 -11.82 6.95 3.86
CA VAL A 188 -12.52 7.30 5.11
C VAL A 188 -11.55 7.89 6.13
N SER A 189 -10.34 7.34 6.26
CA SER A 189 -9.32 7.86 7.17
C SER A 189 -8.88 9.28 6.78
N ALA A 190 -8.72 9.55 5.48
CA ALA A 190 -8.38 10.88 4.96
C ALA A 190 -9.49 11.90 5.25
N ALA A 191 -10.75 11.50 5.09
CA ALA A 191 -11.90 12.33 5.45
C ALA A 191 -11.90 12.67 6.95
N LEU A 192 -11.74 11.67 7.83
CA LEU A 192 -11.70 11.87 9.28
C LEU A 192 -10.52 12.76 9.72
N LYS A 193 -9.34 12.59 9.12
CA LYS A 193 -8.18 13.47 9.37
C LYS A 193 -8.51 14.93 9.01
N SER A 194 -9.17 15.15 7.87
CA SER A 194 -9.57 16.50 7.45
C SER A 194 -10.63 17.12 8.39
N GLU A 195 -11.61 16.34 8.87
CA GLU A 195 -12.60 16.80 9.85
C GLU A 195 -11.95 17.15 11.18
N LEU A 196 -10.99 16.34 11.65
CA LEU A 196 -10.24 16.62 12.87
C LEU A 196 -9.45 17.93 12.74
N GLN A 197 -8.80 18.17 11.61
CA GLN A 197 -8.11 19.44 11.33
C GLN A 197 -9.08 20.63 11.31
N GLN A 198 -10.25 20.49 10.69
CA GLN A 198 -11.30 21.52 10.72
C GLN A 198 -11.79 21.80 12.15
N LEU A 199 -11.97 20.77 12.96
CA LEU A 199 -12.38 20.94 14.36
C LEU A 199 -11.28 21.59 15.20
N LYS A 200 -10.01 21.24 14.96
CA LYS A 200 -8.84 21.86 15.62
C LYS A 200 -8.76 23.35 15.31
N THR A 201 -8.89 23.73 14.03
CA THR A 201 -8.89 25.14 13.60
C THR A 201 -10.09 25.91 14.13
N SER A 202 -11.29 25.30 14.11
CA SER A 202 -12.51 25.88 14.70
C SER A 202 -12.36 26.14 16.21
N THR A 203 -11.79 25.18 16.94
CA THR A 203 -11.54 25.29 18.39
C THR A 203 -10.50 26.38 18.69
N ALA A 204 -9.42 26.45 17.90
CA ALA A 204 -8.41 27.50 18.03
C ALA A 204 -9.01 28.89 17.78
N LEU A 205 -9.86 29.03 16.76
CA LEU A 205 -10.58 30.28 16.46
C LEU A 205 -11.53 30.66 17.60
N ALA A 206 -12.30 29.70 18.13
CA ALA A 206 -13.19 29.93 19.26
C ALA A 206 -12.42 30.39 20.52
N ASN A 207 -11.25 29.81 20.78
CA ASN A 207 -10.37 30.23 21.86
C ASN A 207 -9.79 31.64 21.62
N ALA A 208 -9.34 31.96 20.40
CA ALA A 208 -8.88 33.30 20.05
C ALA A 208 -9.98 34.35 20.25
N MET A 209 -11.22 34.06 19.85
CA MET A 209 -12.37 34.96 20.07
C MET A 209 -12.65 35.21 21.55
N ARG A 210 -12.38 34.25 22.44
CA ARG A 210 -12.53 34.42 23.90
C ARG A 210 -11.40 35.25 24.51
N GLN A 211 -10.21 35.21 23.92
CA GLN A 211 -9.04 35.93 24.42
C GLN A 211 -8.98 37.39 23.98
N ILE A 212 -9.87 37.87 23.09
CA ILE A 212 -9.95 39.29 22.76
C ILE A 212 -10.28 40.06 24.05
N PRO A 213 -9.33 40.82 24.62
CA PRO A 213 -9.59 41.57 25.82
C PRO A 213 -10.69 42.56 25.49
N LYS A 214 -11.77 42.55 26.28
CA LYS A 214 -12.70 43.67 26.35
C LYS A 214 -11.97 44.84 27.03
N SER A 215 -10.89 45.34 26.42
CA SER A 215 -10.29 46.62 26.77
C SER A 215 -11.29 47.67 26.29
N VAL A 216 -12.18 48.10 27.18
CA VAL A 216 -12.00 49.33 27.97
C VAL A 216 -12.02 50.50 27.01
N ASP A 217 -13.20 51.11 26.96
CA ASP A 217 -13.39 52.48 26.50
C ASP A 217 -12.22 53.34 26.97
N LEU A 218 -11.59 54.08 26.05
CA LEU A 218 -11.28 55.51 26.14
C LEU A 218 -10.17 55.91 25.14
N SER A 219 -10.44 57.03 24.44
CA SER A 219 -9.48 58.07 24.03
C SER A 219 -8.67 57.91 22.73
N SER A 220 -9.23 58.48 21.65
CA SER A 220 -8.62 59.49 20.76
C SER A 220 -7.11 59.42 20.40
N SER A 221 -6.78 59.09 19.14
CA SER A 221 -6.25 60.06 18.14
C SER A 221 -5.68 59.35 16.89
N PRO A 222 -5.70 60.00 15.70
CA PRO A 222 -5.30 59.40 14.44
C PRO A 222 -3.96 59.96 13.92
N SER A 223 -3.04 59.09 13.50
CA SER A 223 -2.10 59.39 12.39
C SER A 223 -1.22 58.18 12.10
N GLY A 224 -1.11 57.77 10.83
CA GLY A 224 -0.16 56.76 10.38
C GLY A 224 -0.73 55.82 9.33
N SER A 225 -0.81 56.30 8.10
CA SER A 225 -1.26 55.55 6.92
C SER A 225 -0.24 54.48 6.55
N ILE A 226 -0.46 53.25 7.02
CA ILE A 226 0.03 52.05 6.36
C ILE A 226 -1.20 51.42 5.74
N ARG A 227 -1.10 51.11 4.44
CA ARG A 227 -2.15 50.58 3.57
C ARG A 227 -2.50 49.11 3.93
N GLY A 228 -2.57 48.81 5.23
CA GLY A 228 -3.17 47.61 5.77
C GLY A 228 -4.68 47.78 5.69
N GLN A 229 -5.35 46.76 5.16
CA GLN A 229 -6.80 46.67 5.13
C GLN A 229 -7.35 47.14 6.48
N SER A 230 -8.04 48.29 6.47
CA SER A 230 -8.57 48.92 7.67
C SER A 230 -9.29 47.84 8.48
N ARG A 231 -9.03 47.68 9.78
CA ARG A 231 -9.82 46.71 10.55
C ARG A 231 -11.30 47.11 10.45
N PRO A 232 -12.23 46.17 10.24
CA PRO A 232 -13.64 46.53 10.10
C PRO A 232 -14.09 47.16 11.42
N LYS A 233 -14.59 48.39 11.34
CA LYS A 233 -14.96 49.20 12.50
C LYS A 233 -16.36 48.88 13.00
N THR A 234 -17.18 48.30 12.14
CA THR A 234 -18.57 47.96 12.43
C THR A 234 -18.82 46.48 12.20
N ALA A 235 -19.78 45.90 12.93
CA ALA A 235 -20.20 44.51 12.75
C ALA A 235 -20.72 44.24 11.33
N MET A 236 -21.28 45.26 10.67
CA MET A 236 -21.71 45.19 9.27
C MET A 236 -20.51 45.01 8.33
N GLU A 237 -19.43 45.78 8.49
CA GLU A 237 -18.20 45.62 7.68
C GLU A 237 -17.53 44.25 7.91
N TRP A 238 -17.63 43.68 9.11
CA TRP A 238 -17.20 42.31 9.37
C TRP A 238 -18.05 41.30 8.59
N GLY A 239 -19.38 41.47 8.60
CA GLY A 239 -20.30 40.63 7.85
C GLY A 239 -20.03 40.66 6.35
N GLU A 240 -19.76 41.86 5.80
CA GLU A 240 -19.39 42.04 4.40
C GLU A 240 -18.08 41.31 4.05
N ARG A 241 -17.02 41.46 4.85
CA ARG A 241 -15.77 40.71 4.60
C ARG A 241 -15.90 39.21 4.71
N VAL A 242 -16.69 38.73 5.66
CA VAL A 242 -16.93 37.29 5.78
C VAL A 242 -17.67 36.76 4.55
N LEU A 243 -18.62 37.53 4.01
CA LEU A 243 -19.30 37.18 2.77
C LEU A 243 -18.35 37.23 1.57
N ASP A 244 -17.52 38.27 1.46
CA ASP A 244 -16.52 38.39 0.40
C ASP A 244 -15.52 37.23 0.43
N GLN A 245 -14.98 36.90 1.61
CA GLN A 245 -14.07 35.77 1.79
C GLN A 245 -14.75 34.45 1.46
N LYS A 246 -16.03 34.30 1.83
CA LYS A 246 -16.81 33.10 1.51
C LYS A 246 -17.02 32.95 0.01
N LEU A 247 -17.28 34.05 -0.68
CA LEU A 247 -17.44 34.07 -2.14
C LEU A 247 -16.11 33.77 -2.85
N GLU A 248 -15.01 34.36 -2.38
CA GLU A 248 -13.66 34.06 -2.88
C GLU A 248 -13.31 32.58 -2.68
N ASN A 249 -13.54 32.04 -1.47
CA ASN A 249 -13.32 30.62 -1.17
C ASN A 249 -14.19 29.72 -2.06
N GLN A 250 -15.43 30.12 -2.37
CA GLN A 250 -16.30 29.39 -3.29
C GLN A 250 -15.72 29.39 -4.72
N CYS A 251 -15.28 30.55 -5.22
CA CYS A 251 -14.63 30.64 -6.54
C CYS A 251 -13.38 29.76 -6.62
N LEU A 252 -12.51 29.79 -5.60
CA LEU A 252 -11.31 28.94 -5.55
C LEU A 252 -11.66 27.45 -5.52
N ALA A 253 -12.74 27.05 -4.84
CA ALA A 253 -13.20 25.67 -4.82
C ALA A 253 -13.70 25.22 -6.21
N GLU A 254 -14.41 26.07 -6.94
CA GLU A 254 -14.84 25.81 -8.32
C GLU A 254 -13.64 25.70 -9.27
N GLU A 255 -12.64 26.57 -9.14
CA GLU A 255 -11.39 26.52 -9.91
C GLU A 255 -10.60 25.23 -9.65
N LEU A 256 -10.48 24.80 -8.39
CA LEU A 256 -9.83 23.54 -8.04
C LEU A 256 -10.54 22.33 -8.64
N LEU A 257 -11.88 22.33 -8.65
CA LEU A 257 -12.67 21.28 -9.27
C LEU A 257 -12.46 21.24 -10.79
N ALA A 258 -12.45 22.40 -11.43
CA ALA A 258 -12.16 22.51 -12.87
C ALA A 258 -10.73 22.02 -13.20
N LEU A 259 -9.75 22.39 -12.38
CA LEU A 259 -8.36 21.94 -12.56
C LEU A 259 -8.24 20.42 -12.41
N LYS A 260 -8.91 19.83 -11.42
CA LYS A 260 -8.94 18.37 -11.22
C LYS A 260 -9.54 17.64 -12.43
N ALA A 261 -10.65 18.14 -12.97
CA ALA A 261 -11.26 17.59 -14.19
C ALA A 261 -10.29 17.68 -15.39
N ALA A 262 -9.60 18.82 -15.55
CA ALA A 262 -8.62 19.00 -16.62
C ALA A 262 -7.41 18.06 -16.50
N VAL A 263 -6.95 17.77 -15.28
CA VAL A 263 -5.88 16.79 -15.02
C VAL A 263 -6.35 15.38 -15.40
N GLN A 264 -7.56 14.99 -14.99
CA GLN A 264 -8.14 13.70 -15.33
C GLN A 264 -8.32 13.51 -16.85
N ASP A 265 -8.80 14.53 -17.55
CA ASP A 265 -8.92 14.52 -19.01
C ASP A 265 -7.57 14.38 -19.70
N LYS A 266 -6.53 15.06 -19.20
CA LYS A 266 -5.15 14.91 -19.70
C LYS A 266 -4.64 13.48 -19.50
N GLN A 267 -4.89 12.88 -18.34
CA GLN A 267 -4.48 11.50 -18.06
C GLN A 267 -5.15 10.50 -19.01
N LEU A 268 -6.46 10.64 -19.24
CA LEU A 268 -7.18 9.83 -20.23
C LEU A 268 -6.67 10.06 -21.65
N ALA A 269 -6.31 11.28 -22.01
CA ALA A 269 -5.72 11.58 -23.32
C ALA A 269 -4.34 10.93 -23.50
N VAL A 270 -3.51 10.89 -22.45
CA VAL A 270 -2.22 10.18 -22.44
C VAL A 270 -2.43 8.68 -22.62
N GLN A 271 -3.35 8.06 -21.87
CA GLN A 271 -3.67 6.64 -22.02
C GLN A 271 -4.18 6.29 -23.42
N ARG A 272 -5.06 7.12 -24.00
CA ARG A 272 -5.53 6.93 -25.39
C ARG A 272 -4.39 7.03 -26.40
N LYS A 273 -3.45 7.96 -26.20
CA LYS A 273 -2.25 8.07 -27.05
C LYS A 273 -1.35 6.86 -26.90
N GLN A 274 -1.14 6.36 -25.69
CA GLN A 274 -0.36 5.16 -25.42
C GLN A 274 -0.95 3.96 -26.16
N LYS A 275 -2.24 3.69 -25.95
CA LYS A 275 -2.96 2.61 -26.62
C LYS A 275 -2.82 2.66 -28.16
N ARG A 276 -2.92 3.85 -28.75
CA ARG A 276 -2.70 4.03 -30.20
C ARG A 276 -1.26 3.73 -30.62
N ARG A 277 -0.26 4.08 -29.81
CA ARG A 277 1.15 3.70 -30.08
C ARG A 277 1.32 2.20 -30.05
N ASP A 278 0.74 1.52 -29.07
CA ASP A 278 0.83 0.06 -28.93
C ASP A 278 0.14 -0.67 -30.09
N GLU A 279 -1.05 -0.20 -30.51
CA GLU A 279 -1.75 -0.70 -31.70
C GLU A 279 -0.91 -0.55 -32.99
N MET A 280 -0.26 0.60 -33.17
CA MET A 280 0.65 0.82 -34.30
C MET A 280 1.92 -0.05 -34.19
N GLY A 281 2.45 -0.26 -32.98
CA GLY A 281 3.58 -1.16 -32.74
C GLY A 281 3.27 -2.60 -33.12
N LYS A 282 2.10 -3.10 -32.73
CA LYS A 282 1.63 -4.46 -33.09
C LYS A 282 1.49 -4.63 -34.61
N THR A 283 0.97 -3.63 -35.33
CA THR A 283 0.84 -3.73 -36.80
C THR A 283 2.19 -3.73 -37.52
N LEU A 284 3.21 -3.06 -36.97
CA LEU A 284 4.57 -3.06 -37.53
C LEU A 284 5.34 -4.35 -37.29
N VAL A 285 5.14 -5.03 -36.16
CA VAL A 285 5.83 -6.28 -35.82
C VAL A 285 5.22 -7.51 -36.53
N GLY A 286 3.94 -7.43 -36.91
CA GLY A 286 3.24 -8.51 -37.62
C GLY A 286 3.40 -8.54 -39.14
N MET A 287 4.17 -7.63 -39.75
CA MET A 287 4.51 -7.61 -41.18
C MET A 287 5.93 -8.10 -41.41
#